data_AF-A0A7J2RFA0-F1
#
_entry.id   AF-A0A7J2RFA0-F1
#
_cell.length_a   1.000
_cell.length_b   1.000
_cell.length_c   1.000
_cell.angle_alpha   90.00
_cell.angle_beta   90.00
_cell.angle_gamma   90.00
#
_symmetry.space_group_name_H-M   'P 1'
#
loop_
_entity.id
_entity.type
_entity.pdbx_description
1 polymer ?
#
loop_
_entity_poly.entity_id
_entity_poly.type
_entity_poly.pdbx_seq_one_letter_code
_entity_poly.pdbx_strand_id
1 'polypeptide(L)'
;AQILNLLIDLQEQYGYGFLFITHNLSVVNHIAARVAVMYLGKFVEVGETDQIFLNPTHPYTQALLKSHSEIDPFDQDVKYVLEGEVPSPIAPPPGCAFNPRCVSDNRTPECEFELPHKIKIEEGHYIWCVNPPTGFDVIEETE
;
A
#
# COMPACT_ATOMS: atom_id res chain seq x y z
N ALA A 1 -13.19 10.58 -15.64
CA ALA A 1 -13.47 12.01 -15.36
C ALA A 1 -12.75 12.88 -16.40
N GLN A 2 -13.40 13.89 -16.98
CA GLN A 2 -12.86 14.66 -18.12
C GLN A 2 -11.56 15.42 -17.80
N ILE A 3 -11.41 15.96 -16.60
CA ILE A 3 -10.21 16.74 -16.20
C ILE A 3 -8.96 15.86 -16.14
N LEU A 4 -9.08 14.62 -15.68
CA LEU A 4 -7.94 13.71 -15.55
C LEU A 4 -7.35 13.32 -16.91
N ASN A 5 -8.21 13.07 -17.89
CA ASN A 5 -7.75 12.76 -19.25
C ASN A 5 -7.01 13.96 -19.86
N LEU A 6 -7.50 15.18 -19.62
CA LEU A 6 -6.78 16.38 -20.05
C LEU A 6 -5.39 16.49 -19.40
N LEU A 7 -5.25 16.14 -18.11
CA LEU A 7 -3.95 16.16 -17.46
C LEU A 7 -2.99 15.11 -18.05
N ILE A 8 -3.49 13.93 -18.42
CA ILE A 8 -2.71 12.92 -19.14
C ILE A 8 -2.26 13.45 -20.50
N ASP A 9 -3.18 14.03 -21.29
CA ASP A 9 -2.87 14.58 -22.61
C ASP A 9 -1.77 15.67 -22.50
N LEU A 10 -1.86 16.53 -21.47
CA LEU A 10 -0.84 17.55 -21.20
C LEU A 10 0.49 16.93 -20.73
N GLN A 11 0.45 15.85 -19.96
CA GLN A 11 1.64 15.11 -19.55
C GLN A 11 2.40 14.62 -20.78
N GLU A 12 1.71 13.95 -21.69
CA GLU A 12 2.28 13.36 -22.90
C GLU A 12 2.77 14.42 -23.87
N GLN A 13 2.01 15.51 -24.03
CA GLN A 13 2.36 16.59 -24.94
C GLN A 13 3.62 17.36 -24.50
N TYR A 14 3.79 17.59 -23.20
CA TYR A 14 4.84 18.48 -22.68
C TYR A 14 5.93 17.77 -21.87
N GLY A 15 5.81 16.46 -21.62
CA GLY A 15 6.78 15.67 -20.86
C GLY A 15 6.82 16.02 -19.37
N TYR A 16 5.69 16.40 -18.77
CA TYR A 16 5.63 16.75 -17.36
C TYR A 16 5.60 15.52 -16.45
N GLY A 17 6.12 15.67 -15.23
CA GLY A 17 5.86 14.74 -14.14
C GLY A 17 4.69 15.24 -13.29
N PHE A 18 3.71 14.37 -13.03
CA PHE A 18 2.60 14.67 -12.12
C PHE A 18 2.69 13.85 -10.84
N LEU A 19 2.40 14.51 -9.71
CA LEU A 19 2.18 13.87 -8.42
C LEU A 19 0.73 14.11 -8.01
N PHE A 20 -0.04 13.04 -7.89
CA PHE A 20 -1.42 13.08 -7.42
C PHE A 20 -1.50 12.51 -6.01
N ILE A 21 -2.25 13.17 -5.14
CA ILE A 21 -2.57 12.70 -3.77
C ILE A 21 -4.09 12.52 -3.70
N THR A 22 -4.54 11.28 -3.54
CA THR A 22 -5.96 10.94 -3.49
C THR A 22 -6.19 9.69 -2.66
N HIS A 23 -7.40 9.54 -2.12
CA HIS A 23 -7.88 8.32 -1.49
C HIS A 23 -8.75 7.47 -2.44
N ASN A 24 -9.04 7.97 -3.64
CA ASN A 24 -9.86 7.27 -4.62
C ASN A 24 -8.98 6.35 -5.47
N LEU A 25 -9.06 5.04 -5.19
CA LEU A 25 -8.28 4.02 -5.88
C LEU A 25 -8.64 3.88 -7.36
N SER A 26 -9.89 4.12 -7.77
CA SER A 26 -10.27 4.13 -9.19
C SER A 26 -9.57 5.23 -9.97
N VAL A 27 -9.29 6.39 -9.35
CA VAL A 27 -8.51 7.45 -9.98
C VAL A 27 -7.05 7.03 -10.13
N VAL A 28 -6.46 6.45 -9.08
CA VAL A 28 -5.08 5.97 -9.10
C VAL A 28 -4.89 4.93 -10.20
N ASN A 29 -5.76 3.91 -10.26
CA ASN A 29 -5.69 2.84 -11.25
C ASN A 29 -5.82 3.35 -12.70
N HIS A 30 -6.47 4.50 -12.91
CA HIS A 30 -6.71 5.06 -14.24
C HIS A 30 -5.57 5.95 -14.76
N ILE A 31 -4.79 6.59 -13.87
CA ILE A 31 -3.84 7.65 -14.28
C ILE A 31 -2.41 7.47 -13.79
N ALA A 32 -2.19 6.69 -12.74
CA ALA A 32 -0.86 6.57 -12.15
C ALA A 32 -0.04 5.55 -12.93
N ALA A 33 1.23 5.86 -13.19
CA ALA A 33 2.22 4.87 -13.59
C ALA A 33 2.83 4.15 -12.36
N ARG A 34 2.99 4.90 -11.26
CA ARG A 34 3.54 4.41 -9.99
C ARG A 34 2.67 4.87 -8.83
N VAL A 35 2.53 4.00 -7.85
CA VAL A 35 1.69 4.21 -6.67
C VAL A 35 2.54 4.12 -5.41
N ALA A 36 2.30 5.04 -4.49
CA ALA A 36 2.88 5.01 -3.15
C ALA A 36 1.74 5.04 -2.13
N VAL A 37 1.59 3.95 -1.39
CA VAL A 37 0.60 3.80 -0.32
C VAL A 37 1.23 4.28 0.98
N MET A 38 0.47 5.09 1.72
CA MET A 38 0.92 5.64 2.99
C MET A 38 -0.06 5.30 4.11
N TYR A 39 0.49 5.05 5.30
CA TYR A 39 -0.27 4.94 6.54
C TYR A 39 0.33 5.87 7.59
N LEU A 40 -0.49 6.77 8.17
CA LEU A 40 -0.05 7.76 9.17
C LEU A 40 1.22 8.53 8.76
N GLY A 41 1.29 8.94 7.49
CA GLY A 41 2.40 9.74 6.96
C GLY A 41 3.69 8.96 6.65
N LYS A 42 3.67 7.62 6.73
CA LYS A 42 4.79 6.75 6.36
C LYS A 42 4.45 5.94 5.12
N PHE A 43 5.41 5.77 4.21
CA PHE A 43 5.26 4.81 3.12
C PHE A 43 5.15 3.40 3.71
N VAL A 44 4.21 2.63 3.19
CA VAL A 44 4.04 1.21 3.55
C VAL A 44 4.22 0.30 2.35
N GLU A 45 3.96 0.81 1.14
CA GLU A 45 4.13 0.07 -0.10
C GLU A 45 4.29 1.03 -1.29
N VAL A 46 5.19 0.72 -2.21
CA VAL A 46 5.46 1.48 -3.43
C VAL A 46 5.70 0.52 -4.57
N GLY A 47 5.07 0.74 -5.73
CA GLY A 47 5.22 -0.10 -6.91
C GLY A 47 4.65 0.56 -8.17
N GLU A 48 4.80 -0.08 -9.31
CA GLU A 48 3.97 0.22 -10.48
C GLU A 48 2.50 -0.07 -10.16
N THR A 49 1.59 0.60 -10.86
CA THR A 49 0.15 0.47 -10.61
C THR A 49 -0.32 -0.98 -10.67
N ASP A 50 0.10 -1.73 -11.68
CA ASP A 50 -0.28 -3.14 -11.82
C ASP A 50 0.25 -4.01 -10.67
N GLN A 51 1.47 -3.75 -10.20
CA GLN A 51 2.06 -4.46 -9.05
C GLN A 51 1.21 -4.25 -7.79
N ILE A 52 0.82 -2.99 -7.53
CA ILE A 52 0.03 -2.65 -6.35
C ILE A 52 -1.39 -3.23 -6.43
N PHE A 53 -2.05 -3.14 -7.59
CA PHE A 53 -3.45 -3.55 -7.72
C PHE A 53 -3.62 -5.07 -7.90
N LEU A 54 -2.69 -5.75 -8.56
CA LEU A 54 -2.76 -7.20 -8.80
C LEU A 54 -2.08 -8.01 -7.71
N ASN A 55 -1.00 -7.49 -7.12
CA ASN A 55 -0.19 -8.20 -6.14
C ASN A 55 0.13 -7.35 -4.89
N PRO A 56 -0.89 -6.78 -4.21
CA PRO A 56 -0.66 -5.99 -3.01
C PRO A 56 -0.01 -6.84 -1.92
N THR A 57 1.13 -6.38 -1.40
CA THR A 57 1.94 -7.18 -0.48
C THR A 57 1.83 -6.69 0.96
N HIS A 58 1.78 -5.38 1.21
CA HIS A 58 1.66 -4.89 2.58
C HIS A 58 0.24 -5.16 3.11
N PRO A 59 0.06 -5.69 4.33
CA PRO A 59 -1.26 -6.04 4.87
C PRO A 59 -2.27 -4.88 4.88
N TYR A 60 -1.79 -3.65 5.06
CA TYR A 60 -2.63 -2.46 4.92
C TYR A 60 -3.15 -2.25 3.48
N THR A 61 -2.29 -2.39 2.47
CA THR A 61 -2.66 -2.21 1.06
C THR A 61 -3.64 -3.29 0.62
N GLN A 62 -3.42 -4.54 1.06
CA GLN A 62 -4.35 -5.66 0.83
C GLN A 62 -5.74 -5.34 1.36
N ALA A 63 -5.82 -4.86 2.61
CA ALA A 63 -7.09 -4.46 3.21
C ALA A 63 -7.72 -3.23 2.51
N LEU A 64 -6.91 -2.25 2.11
CA LEU A 64 -7.37 -1.06 1.42
C LEU A 64 -8.02 -1.42 0.07
N LEU A 65 -7.37 -2.24 -0.75
CA LEU A 65 -7.91 -2.65 -2.05
C LEU A 65 -9.16 -3.52 -1.91
N LYS A 66 -9.17 -4.47 -0.96
CA LYS A 66 -10.36 -5.28 -0.70
C LYS A 66 -11.57 -4.47 -0.22
N SER A 67 -11.35 -3.36 0.48
CA SER A 67 -12.44 -2.46 0.89
C SER A 67 -13.05 -1.65 -0.26
N HIS A 68 -12.34 -1.56 -1.40
CA HIS A 68 -12.76 -0.80 -2.58
C HIS A 68 -13.43 -1.67 -3.66
N SER A 69 -13.10 -2.97 -3.71
CA SER A 69 -13.82 -3.91 -4.57
C SER A 69 -15.29 -3.94 -4.16
N GLU A 70 -16.19 -3.73 -5.14
CA GLU A 70 -17.60 -4.06 -4.94
C GLU A 70 -17.67 -5.47 -4.38
N ILE A 71 -18.40 -5.66 -3.28
CA ILE A 71 -18.53 -6.93 -2.58
C ILE A 71 -18.90 -8.00 -3.61
N ASP A 72 -17.92 -8.80 -4.04
CA ASP A 72 -18.19 -9.98 -4.84
C ASP A 72 -18.91 -10.96 -3.89
N PRO A 73 -20.18 -11.33 -4.15
CA PRO A 73 -20.92 -12.25 -3.28
C PRO A 73 -20.24 -13.62 -3.15
N PHE A 74 -19.27 -13.92 -4.03
CA PHE A 74 -18.49 -15.15 -4.06
C PHE A 74 -17.09 -15.01 -3.43
N ASP A 75 -16.63 -13.78 -3.13
CA ASP A 75 -15.37 -13.55 -2.42
C ASP A 75 -15.60 -13.66 -0.90
N GLN A 76 -15.31 -14.84 -0.35
CA GLN A 76 -15.51 -15.18 1.06
C GLN A 76 -14.31 -14.84 1.96
N ASP A 77 -13.34 -14.06 1.47
CA ASP A 77 -12.11 -13.78 2.23
C ASP A 77 -12.33 -12.72 3.34
N VAL A 78 -12.94 -13.15 4.45
CA VAL A 78 -13.19 -12.33 5.66
C VAL A 78 -11.89 -11.90 6.38
N LYS A 79 -10.73 -12.43 5.98
CA LYS A 79 -9.43 -12.22 6.66
C LYS A 79 -8.92 -10.77 6.70
N TYR A 80 -9.44 -9.88 5.86
CA TYR A 80 -8.89 -8.52 5.68
C TYR A 80 -9.78 -7.40 6.23
N VAL A 81 -10.81 -7.74 7.00
CA VAL A 81 -11.62 -6.73 7.71
C VAL A 81 -10.77 -6.13 8.82
N LEU A 82 -10.42 -4.85 8.68
CA LEU A 82 -9.62 -4.15 9.69
C LEU A 82 -10.48 -3.76 10.89
N GLU A 83 -10.24 -4.40 12.03
CA GLU A 83 -10.84 -4.02 13.30
C GLU A 83 -10.09 -2.86 13.99
N GLY A 84 -10.75 -2.23 14.95
CA GLY A 84 -10.19 -1.14 15.75
C GLY A 84 -10.17 0.24 15.06
N GLU A 85 -9.84 1.27 15.84
CA GLU A 85 -9.75 2.65 15.37
C GLU A 85 -8.38 2.99 14.78
N VAL A 86 -8.34 3.97 13.88
CA VAL A 86 -7.08 4.52 13.35
C VAL A 86 -6.33 5.21 14.50
N PRO A 87 -5.05 4.88 14.77
CA PRO A 87 -4.26 5.55 15.79
C PRO A 87 -4.08 7.04 15.51
N SER A 88 -3.91 7.82 16.57
CA SER A 88 -3.70 9.27 16.46
C SER A 88 -2.39 9.59 15.71
N PRO A 89 -2.41 10.46 14.69
CA PRO A 89 -1.18 10.94 14.05
C PRO A 89 -0.29 11.79 14.97
N ILE A 90 -0.83 12.34 16.06
CA ILE A 90 -0.09 13.20 17.02
C ILE A 90 0.85 12.34 17.89
N ALA A 91 0.41 11.13 18.22
CA ALA A 91 1.15 10.16 19.03
C ALA A 91 0.96 8.77 18.40
N PRO A 92 1.64 8.50 17.27
CA PRO A 92 1.53 7.20 16.61
C PRO A 92 2.10 6.11 17.53
N PRO A 93 1.64 4.86 17.38
CA PRO A 93 2.22 3.73 18.09
C PRO A 93 3.74 3.65 17.86
N PRO A 94 4.52 3.21 18.86
CA PRO A 94 5.91 2.84 18.64
C PRO A 94 6.02 1.69 17.62
N GLY A 95 7.19 1.57 17.00
CA GLY A 95 7.43 0.57 15.96
C GLY A 95 6.58 0.77 14.70
N CYS A 96 5.94 -0.31 14.23
CA CYS A 96 5.05 -0.26 13.07
C CYS A 96 3.72 0.40 13.44
N ALA A 97 3.46 1.60 12.89
CA ALA A 97 2.23 2.34 13.17
C ALA A 97 0.94 1.58 12.80
N PHE A 98 1.01 0.61 11.89
CA PHE A 98 -0.12 -0.24 11.49
C PHE A 98 -0.28 -1.50 12.36
N ASN A 99 0.68 -1.82 13.23
CA ASN A 99 0.64 -3.04 14.06
C ASN A 99 -0.69 -3.27 14.79
N PRO A 100 -1.39 -2.24 15.35
CA PRO A 100 -2.59 -2.50 16.16
C PRO A 100 -3.74 -3.06 15.33
N ARG A 101 -3.72 -2.82 14.01
CA ARG A 101 -4.76 -3.23 13.05
C ARG A 101 -4.23 -4.23 12.03
N CYS A 102 -2.98 -4.67 12.17
CA CYS A 102 -2.37 -5.58 11.22
C CYS A 102 -2.96 -6.99 11.39
N VAL A 103 -3.52 -7.51 10.29
CA VAL A 103 -4.14 -8.84 10.17
C VAL A 103 -3.21 -9.90 9.60
N SER A 104 -1.92 -9.58 9.41
CA SER A 104 -0.94 -10.52 8.86
C SER A 104 -0.69 -11.68 9.81
N ASP A 105 -0.62 -12.89 9.26
CA ASP A 105 -0.21 -14.10 9.98
C ASP A 105 1.23 -13.99 10.54
N ASN A 106 2.06 -13.11 9.98
CA ASN A 106 3.45 -12.88 10.40
C ASN A 106 3.61 -11.71 11.39
N ARG A 107 2.51 -11.18 11.92
CA ARG A 107 2.57 -10.16 12.98
C ARG A 107 3.16 -10.77 14.26
N THR A 108 4.31 -10.25 14.68
CA THR A 108 4.96 -10.60 15.95
C THR A 108 4.93 -9.43 16.94
N PRO A 109 5.25 -9.65 18.22
CA PRO A 109 5.42 -8.56 19.19
C PRO A 109 6.52 -7.54 18.82
N GLU A 110 7.49 -7.91 17.96
CA GLU A 110 8.54 -6.99 17.51
C GLU A 110 7.97 -5.79 16.76
N CYS A 111 6.84 -5.97 16.06
CA CYS A 111 6.14 -4.90 15.36
C CYS A 111 5.70 -3.74 16.26
N GLU A 112 5.64 -3.93 17.58
CA GLU A 112 5.29 -2.89 18.55
C GLU A 112 6.48 -1.97 18.91
N PHE A 113 7.71 -2.40 18.63
CA PHE A 113 8.91 -1.69 19.07
C PHE A 113 9.89 -1.41 17.92
N GLU A 114 9.91 -2.26 16.89
CA GLU A 114 10.77 -2.13 15.73
C GLU A 114 10.11 -1.31 14.61
N LEU A 115 10.90 -0.45 13.98
CA LEU A 115 10.43 0.33 12.83
C LEU A 115 10.41 -0.55 11.58
N PRO A 116 9.38 -0.43 10.73
CA PRO A 116 9.36 -1.09 9.43
C PRO A 116 10.58 -0.70 8.59
N HIS A 117 11.26 -1.69 8.01
CA HIS A 117 12.38 -1.49 7.10
C HIS A 117 11.94 -1.71 5.65
N LYS A 118 12.70 -1.17 4.70
CA LYS A 118 12.40 -1.29 3.29
C LYS A 118 12.76 -2.70 2.81
N ILE A 119 11.78 -3.41 2.26
CA ILE A 119 11.91 -4.77 1.75
C ILE A 119 11.56 -4.74 0.26
N LYS A 120 12.42 -5.30 -0.58
CA LYS A 120 12.17 -5.46 -2.02
C LYS A 120 11.36 -6.74 -2.25
N ILE A 121 10.21 -6.59 -2.92
CA ILE A 121 9.35 -7.70 -3.33
C ILE A 121 9.71 -8.15 -4.73
N GLU A 122 9.84 -7.18 -5.64
CA GLU A 122 10.35 -7.36 -7.00
C GLU A 122 10.93 -6.03 -7.50
N GLU A 123 11.36 -5.96 -8.77
CA GLU A 123 11.92 -4.72 -9.31
C GLU A 123 10.89 -3.60 -9.30
N GLY A 124 11.26 -2.44 -8.76
CA GLY A 124 10.35 -1.30 -8.60
C GLY A 124 9.29 -1.43 -7.48
N HIS A 125 9.11 -2.62 -6.88
CA HIS A 125 8.10 -2.90 -5.85
C HIS A 125 8.71 -3.14 -4.47
N TYR A 126 8.35 -2.28 -3.53
CA TYR A 126 8.89 -2.26 -2.18
C TYR A 126 7.79 -2.13 -1.15
N ILE A 127 7.97 -2.77 0.00
CA ILE A 127 7.15 -2.55 1.19
C ILE A 127 8.01 -2.03 2.34
N TRP A 128 7.36 -1.39 3.31
CA TRP A 128 7.95 -1.11 4.61
C TRP A 128 7.23 -1.96 5.65
N CYS A 129 7.87 -3.04 6.08
CA CYS A 129 7.32 -3.96 7.07
C CYS A 129 8.41 -4.39 8.07
N VAL A 130 8.01 -4.91 9.22
CA VAL A 130 8.94 -5.56 10.16
C VAL A 130 9.07 -7.03 9.78
N ASN A 131 7.95 -7.70 9.55
CA ASN A 131 7.88 -9.12 9.19
C ASN A 131 6.93 -9.29 7.98
N PRO A 132 7.46 -9.38 6.75
CA PRO A 132 6.65 -9.42 5.54
C PRO A 132 5.80 -10.70 5.47
N PRO A 133 4.59 -10.69 4.86
CA PRO A 133 3.79 -11.90 4.65
C PRO A 133 4.54 -12.97 3.84
N THR A 134 4.35 -14.25 4.16
CA THR A 134 4.96 -15.39 3.43
C THR A 134 4.32 -15.54 2.05
N GLY A 135 5.14 -15.78 1.02
CA GLY A 135 4.68 -15.94 -0.37
C GLY A 135 5.43 -15.09 -1.40
N PHE A 136 6.38 -14.26 -0.94
CA PHE A 136 7.19 -13.38 -1.77
C PHE A 136 8.67 -13.67 -1.54
N ASP A 137 9.44 -13.83 -2.63
CA ASP A 137 10.89 -14.00 -2.56
C ASP A 137 11.51 -12.66 -2.13
N VAL A 138 11.84 -12.55 -0.84
CA VAL A 138 12.53 -11.37 -0.32
C VAL A 138 13.92 -11.33 -0.91
N ILE A 139 14.17 -10.37 -1.82
CA ILE A 139 15.50 -10.10 -2.34
C ILE A 139 16.14 -9.09 -1.39
N GLU A 140 17.00 -9.56 -0.49
CA GLU A 140 17.87 -8.68 0.29
C GLU A 140 18.86 -7.99 -0.67
N GLU A 141 18.67 -6.70 -0.92
CA GLU A 141 19.72 -5.86 -1.54
C GLU A 141 20.87 -5.74 -0.53
N THR A 142 21.93 -6.51 -0.78
CA THR A 142 23.23 -6.30 -0.14
C THR A 142 23.89 -5.08 -0.79
N GLU A 143 24.35 -4.14 0.05
CA GLU A 143 25.13 -2.96 -0.35
C GLU A 143 26.40 -3.32 -1.14
#